data_AF-A0A9X3S1E4-F1
#
_entry.id   AF-A0A9X3S1E4-F1
#
_cell.length_a   1.000
_cell.length_b   1.000
_cell.length_c   1.000
_cell.angle_alpha   90.00
_cell.angle_beta   90.00
_cell.angle_gamma   90.00
#
_symmetry.space_group_name_H-M   'P 1'
#
loop_
_entity.id
_entity.type
_entity.pdbx_description
1 polymer ?
#
loop_
_entity_poly.entity_id
_entity_poly.type
_entity_poly.pdbx_seq_one_letter_code
_entity_poly.pdbx_strand_id
1 'polypeptide(L)'
;MFRPLIVGALCALAGLMLTPASHAATRACGLTARIDGVRYDVRETRGNVACRTVKRVVTTFLRDDEVASPWTCFRGHGASPYAASCARGKSVVVRVYAPT
;
A
#
# COMPACT_ATOMS: atom_id res chain seq x y z
N MET A 1 -42.94 7.11 59.84
CA MET A 1 -41.73 6.27 59.91
C MET A 1 -41.69 5.39 58.65
N PHE A 2 -40.87 5.73 57.64
CA PHE A 2 -40.56 4.81 56.54
C PHE A 2 -39.10 5.01 56.13
N ARG A 3 -38.31 3.93 56.24
CA ARG A 3 -36.90 3.83 55.87
C ARG A 3 -36.75 3.24 54.45
N PRO A 4 -35.59 3.42 53.80
CA PRO A 4 -35.42 3.59 52.36
C PRO A 4 -35.04 2.29 51.63
N LEU A 5 -35.08 2.30 50.29
CA LEU A 5 -34.33 1.36 49.47
C LEU A 5 -33.70 2.09 48.27
N ILE A 6 -32.38 2.22 48.35
CA ILE A 6 -31.46 2.59 47.26
C ILE A 6 -31.30 1.34 46.38
N VAL A 7 -31.66 1.44 45.09
CA VAL A 7 -31.26 0.51 44.02
C VAL A 7 -31.14 1.41 42.78
N GLY A 8 -29.95 1.79 42.29
CA GLY A 8 -28.91 0.91 41.77
C GLY A 8 -29.19 0.64 40.28
N ALA A 9 -28.84 1.58 39.38
CA ALA A 9 -29.02 1.39 37.94
C ALA A 9 -27.77 1.80 37.16
N LEU A 10 -26.91 0.80 37.00
CA LEU A 10 -25.90 0.52 35.98
C LEU A 10 -25.43 1.67 35.08
N CYS A 11 -24.14 2.01 35.25
CA CYS A 11 -23.31 2.61 34.21
C CYS A 11 -23.16 1.64 33.03
N ALA A 12 -23.84 1.90 31.91
CA ALA A 12 -23.56 1.24 30.64
C ALA A 12 -22.39 1.96 29.94
N LEU A 13 -21.15 1.68 30.36
CA LEU A 13 -19.95 2.04 29.62
C LEU A 13 -19.84 1.16 28.38
N ALA A 14 -20.48 1.59 27.29
CA ALA A 14 -20.28 1.03 25.97
C ALA A 14 -18.83 1.33 25.54
N GLY A 15 -17.92 0.39 25.80
CA GLY A 15 -16.56 0.44 25.31
C GLY A 15 -16.55 0.40 23.79
N LEU A 16 -16.36 1.56 23.16
CA LEU A 16 -15.93 1.63 21.76
C LEU A 16 -14.57 0.91 21.67
N MET A 17 -14.61 -0.35 21.25
CA MET A 17 -13.43 -1.07 20.80
C MET A 17 -12.93 -0.38 19.53
N LEU A 18 -12.07 0.64 19.69
CA LEU A 18 -11.26 1.15 18.59
C LEU A 18 -10.34 0.03 18.14
N THR A 19 -10.78 -0.75 17.16
CA THR A 19 -9.88 -1.64 16.42
C THR A 19 -8.87 -0.76 15.69
N PRO A 20 -7.56 -0.90 15.96
CA PRO A 20 -6.57 -0.11 15.25
C PRO A 20 -6.63 -0.50 13.78
N ALA A 21 -7.05 0.44 12.93
CA ALA A 21 -6.92 0.32 11.49
C ALA A 21 -5.43 0.19 11.18
N SER A 22 -4.98 -1.05 11.00
CA SER A 22 -3.62 -1.38 10.60
C SER A 22 -3.39 -0.81 9.21
N HIS A 23 -2.97 0.45 9.13
CA HIS A 23 -2.50 1.05 7.90
C HIS A 23 -1.28 0.24 7.49
N ALA A 24 -1.36 -0.45 6.35
CA ALA A 24 -0.21 -1.16 5.80
C ALA A 24 0.93 -0.14 5.65
N ALA A 25 2.00 -0.33 6.41
CA ALA A 25 3.15 0.54 6.34
C ALA A 25 3.68 0.54 4.91
N THR A 26 3.90 1.73 4.34
CA THR A 26 4.55 1.83 3.04
C THR A 26 6.00 1.36 3.18
N ARG A 27 6.36 0.33 2.44
CA ARG A 27 7.70 -0.27 2.42
C ARG A 27 8.48 0.25 1.22
N ALA A 28 9.67 0.78 1.47
CA ALA A 28 10.62 1.10 0.40
C ALA A 28 11.26 -0.20 -0.13
N CYS A 29 11.13 -0.44 -1.44
CA CYS A 29 11.86 -1.48 -2.15
C CYS A 29 13.12 -0.95 -2.85
N GLY A 30 13.33 0.37 -2.80
CA GLY A 30 14.49 1.07 -3.29
C GLY A 30 14.52 1.18 -4.81
N LEU A 31 15.70 1.54 -5.31
CA LEU A 31 15.86 1.90 -6.73
C LEU A 31 15.79 0.68 -7.67
N THR A 32 15.17 0.88 -8.84
CA THR A 32 15.25 -0.04 -9.97
C THR A 32 16.69 -0.21 -10.47
N ALA A 33 16.88 -1.19 -11.37
CA ALA A 33 18.00 -1.13 -12.31
C ALA A 33 17.84 0.10 -13.22
N ARG A 34 18.90 0.49 -13.93
CA ARG A 34 18.79 1.59 -14.90
C ARG A 34 17.87 1.19 -16.05
N ILE A 35 16.95 2.08 -16.40
CA ILE A 35 16.06 2.01 -17.56
C ILE A 35 16.34 3.29 -18.33
N ASP A 36 16.89 3.15 -19.53
CA ASP A 36 17.35 4.28 -20.36
C ASP A 36 18.25 5.28 -19.59
N GLY A 37 19.14 4.75 -18.76
CA GLY A 37 20.09 5.53 -17.95
C GLY A 37 19.55 6.02 -16.59
N VAL A 38 18.24 5.95 -16.36
CA VAL A 38 17.57 6.49 -15.17
C VAL A 38 17.20 5.38 -14.18
N ARG A 39 17.20 5.69 -12.88
CA ARG A 39 16.71 4.78 -11.82
C ARG A 39 15.45 5.37 -11.20
N TYR A 40 14.53 4.52 -10.78
CA TYR A 40 13.26 4.95 -10.20
C TYR A 40 13.08 4.36 -8.80
N ASP A 41 12.50 5.14 -7.88
CA ASP A 41 12.22 4.69 -6.52
C ASP A 41 10.93 3.87 -6.49
N VAL A 42 10.99 2.66 -5.94
CA VAL A 42 9.88 1.71 -5.89
C VAL A 42 9.42 1.55 -4.45
N ARG A 43 8.13 1.82 -4.21
CA ARG A 43 7.52 1.67 -2.88
C ARG A 43 6.30 0.76 -2.97
N GLU A 44 6.25 -0.23 -2.08
CA GLU A 44 5.06 -1.06 -1.87
C GLU A 44 4.21 -0.38 -0.79
N THR A 45 3.05 0.15 -1.17
CA THR A 45 2.15 0.86 -0.25
C THR A 45 1.20 -0.10 0.46
N ARG A 46 1.02 -1.30 -0.08
CA ARG A 46 0.20 -2.37 0.51
C ARG A 46 0.73 -3.71 0.04
N GLY A 47 0.78 -4.68 0.95
CA GLY A 47 1.14 -6.07 0.63
C GLY A 47 2.37 -6.55 1.41
N ASN A 48 2.80 -7.77 1.09
CA ASN A 48 4.08 -8.32 1.54
C ASN A 48 4.70 -9.14 0.42
N VAL A 49 5.02 -8.48 -0.70
CA VAL A 49 5.74 -9.11 -1.80
C VAL A 49 7.23 -8.87 -1.64
N ALA A 50 8.05 -9.85 -2.03
CA ALA A 50 9.49 -9.65 -2.05
C ALA A 50 9.85 -8.49 -2.99
N CYS A 51 10.63 -7.52 -2.49
CA CYS A 51 11.04 -6.36 -3.28
C CYS A 51 11.75 -6.73 -4.60
N ARG A 52 12.40 -7.90 -4.66
CA ARG A 52 12.96 -8.44 -5.91
C ARG A 52 11.88 -8.66 -6.98
N THR A 53 10.76 -9.25 -6.59
CA THR A 53 9.61 -9.50 -7.49
C THR A 53 8.98 -8.19 -7.91
N VAL A 54 8.74 -7.28 -6.95
CA VAL A 54 8.18 -5.96 -7.21
C VAL A 54 9.04 -5.19 -8.23
N LYS A 55 10.35 -5.12 -7.98
CA LYS A 55 11.30 -4.45 -8.88
C LYS A 55 11.35 -5.08 -10.26
N ARG A 56 11.27 -6.41 -10.38
CA ARG A 56 11.24 -7.09 -11.69
C ARG A 56 10.02 -6.64 -12.49
N VAL A 57 8.83 -6.73 -11.90
CA VAL A 57 7.57 -6.33 -12.54
C VAL A 57 7.62 -4.87 -12.98
N VAL A 58 8.03 -3.97 -12.08
CA VAL A 58 8.16 -2.53 -12.39
C VAL A 58 9.16 -2.29 -13.51
N THR A 59 10.31 -2.97 -13.49
CA THR A 59 11.35 -2.77 -14.52
C THR A 59 10.87 -3.21 -15.89
N THR A 60 10.24 -4.39 -16.00
CA THR A 60 9.65 -4.89 -17.25
C THR A 60 8.56 -3.94 -17.75
N PHE A 61 7.64 -3.52 -16.89
CA PHE A 61 6.57 -2.61 -17.31
C PHE A 61 7.10 -1.26 -17.79
N LEU A 62 8.05 -0.66 -17.08
CA LEU A 62 8.58 0.65 -17.48
C LEU A 62 9.37 0.60 -18.78
N ARG A 63 10.12 -0.48 -19.00
CA ARG A 63 10.98 -0.68 -20.17
C ARG A 63 10.20 -1.13 -21.40
N ASP A 64 9.35 -2.13 -21.23
CA ASP A 64 8.76 -2.91 -22.32
C ASP A 64 7.24 -2.69 -22.45
N ASP A 65 6.61 -1.96 -21.52
CA ASP A 65 5.15 -1.79 -21.38
C ASP A 65 4.41 -3.11 -21.13
N GLU A 66 5.13 -4.16 -20.76
CA GLU A 66 4.59 -5.50 -20.53
C GLU A 66 4.27 -5.74 -19.05
N VAL A 67 3.17 -6.47 -18.82
CA VAL A 67 2.79 -6.94 -17.49
C VAL A 67 2.23 -8.37 -17.56
N ALA A 68 2.81 -9.27 -16.78
CA ALA A 68 2.35 -10.65 -16.68
C ALA A 68 1.26 -10.80 -15.61
N SER A 69 0.29 -11.66 -15.87
CA SER A 69 -0.71 -12.07 -14.86
C SER A 69 0.00 -12.62 -13.60
N PRO A 70 -0.48 -12.31 -12.37
CA PRO A 70 -1.73 -11.61 -12.04
C PRO A 70 -1.53 -10.12 -11.73
N TRP A 71 -0.55 -9.47 -12.37
CA TRP A 71 -0.28 -8.05 -12.17
C TRP A 71 -1.06 -7.19 -13.16
N THR A 72 -1.31 -5.95 -12.75
CA THR A 72 -1.81 -4.89 -13.61
C THR A 72 -1.02 -3.64 -13.32
N CYS A 73 -0.51 -2.99 -14.34
CA CYS A 73 0.29 -1.78 -14.21
C CYS A 73 -0.28 -0.66 -15.08
N PHE A 74 -0.15 0.57 -14.61
CA PHE A 74 -0.58 1.77 -15.33
C PHE A 74 0.51 2.83 -15.21
N ARG A 75 0.75 3.57 -16.30
CA ARG A 75 1.53 4.80 -16.23
C ARG A 75 0.69 5.89 -15.55
N GLY A 76 1.36 6.78 -14.83
CA GLY A 76 0.74 7.95 -14.22
C GLY A 76 0.20 8.92 -15.27
N HIS A 77 -0.69 9.80 -14.84
CA HIS A 77 -1.28 10.82 -15.70
C HIS A 77 -0.17 11.70 -16.30
N GLY A 78 -0.23 11.95 -17.62
CA GLY A 78 0.78 12.75 -18.34
C GLY A 78 1.96 11.97 -18.92
N ALA A 79 1.94 10.63 -18.89
CA ALA A 79 2.94 9.77 -19.54
C ALA A 79 4.40 10.00 -19.12
N SER A 80 4.63 10.64 -17.97
CA SER A 80 5.97 10.72 -17.38
C SER A 80 6.57 9.32 -17.33
N PRO A 81 7.74 9.08 -17.95
CA PRO A 81 8.26 7.73 -18.17
C PRO A 81 8.51 6.97 -16.86
N TYR A 82 8.63 7.70 -15.75
CA TYR A 82 8.86 7.17 -14.41
C TYR A 82 7.59 6.90 -13.60
N ALA A 83 6.49 7.58 -13.90
CA ALA A 83 5.29 7.52 -13.06
C ALA A 83 4.55 6.23 -13.41
N ALA A 84 4.53 5.27 -12.50
CA ALA A 84 3.79 4.04 -12.68
C ALA A 84 3.20 3.54 -11.37
N SER A 85 2.12 2.75 -11.50
CA SER A 85 1.61 1.97 -10.40
C SER A 85 1.25 0.58 -10.86
N CYS A 86 1.65 -0.42 -10.06
CA CYS A 86 1.33 -1.81 -10.27
C CYS A 86 0.52 -2.36 -9.10
N ALA A 87 -0.42 -3.26 -9.39
CA ALA A 87 -1.20 -3.98 -8.40
C ALA A 87 -1.19 -5.47 -8.70
N ARG A 88 -1.30 -6.28 -7.64
CA ARG A 88 -1.53 -7.73 -7.75
C ARG A 88 -2.81 -8.07 -7.00
N GLY A 89 -3.91 -8.17 -7.74
CA GLY A 89 -5.25 -8.25 -7.16
C GLY A 89 -5.54 -7.10 -6.19
N LYS A 90 -6.29 -7.38 -5.12
CA LYS A 90 -6.65 -6.37 -4.12
C LYS A 90 -5.61 -6.20 -3.00
N SER A 91 -4.60 -7.07 -2.93
CA SER A 91 -3.74 -7.19 -1.75
C SER A 91 -2.40 -6.46 -1.86
N VAL A 92 -1.96 -6.18 -3.09
CA VAL A 92 -0.64 -5.58 -3.33
C VAL A 92 -0.79 -4.32 -4.16
N VAL A 93 -0.20 -3.22 -3.70
CA VAL A 93 -0.13 -1.95 -4.44
C VAL A 93 1.29 -1.43 -4.38
N VAL A 94 1.82 -1.08 -5.54
CA VAL A 94 3.17 -0.58 -5.76
C VAL A 94 3.08 0.76 -6.47
N ARG A 95 3.87 1.73 -6.02
CA ARG A 95 4.02 3.05 -6.62
C ARG A 95 5.48 3.28 -7.01
N VAL A 96 5.67 3.91 -8.15
CA VAL A 96 6.97 4.31 -8.68
C VAL A 96 7.07 5.83 -8.68
N TYR A 97 8.19 6.34 -8.18
CA TYR A 97 8.46 7.77 -8.06
C TYR A 97 9.73 8.15 -8.82
N ALA A 98 9.87 9.46 -9.09
CA ALA A 98 11.10 10.02 -9.63
C ALA A 98 12.31 9.69 -8.74
N PRO A 99 13.52 9.57 -9.31
CA PRO A 99 14.73 9.48 -8.51
C PRO A 99 14.84 10.72 -7.60
N THR A 100 15.10 10.48 -6.32
CA THR A 100 15.53 11.51 -5.36
C THR A 100 17.01 11.79 -5.51
#